data_AF-A0A931LDI6-F1
#
_entry.id   AF-A0A931LDI6-F1
#
_cell.length_a   1.000
_cell.length_b   1.000
_cell.length_c   1.000
_cell.angle_alpha   90.00
_cell.angle_beta   90.00
_cell.angle_gamma   90.00
#
_symmetry.space_group_name_H-M   'P 1'
#
loop_
_entity.id
_entity.type
_entity.pdbx_description
1 polymer ?
#
loop_
_entity_poly.entity_id
_entity_poly.type
_entity_poly.pdbx_seq_one_letter_code
_entity_poly.pdbx_strand_id
1 'polypeptide(L)'
;MLGLTPLALGVAAVVWIVLVLLTGYVSLGSIVAAAVLPVAVYLLEGPVQREILWIAVAIAASVTVLHRRNIQRLIKGTENRFGRRATSGPQP
;
A
#
# COMPACT_ATOMS: atom_id res chain seq x y z
N MET A 1 14.85 -3.65 4.30
CA MET A 1 13.60 -4.27 4.80
C MET A 1 13.52 -5.75 4.45
N LEU A 2 13.63 -6.17 3.18
CA LEU A 2 13.51 -7.60 2.78
C LEU A 2 14.46 -8.57 3.51
N GLY A 3 15.65 -8.13 3.93
CA GLY A 3 16.60 -8.94 4.70
C GLY A 3 16.54 -8.77 6.23
N LEU A 4 15.74 -7.83 6.76
CA LEU A 4 15.67 -7.55 8.21
C LEU A 4 14.32 -7.90 8.84
N THR A 5 13.20 -7.70 8.15
CA THR A 5 11.85 -7.86 8.73
C THR A 5 10.89 -8.59 7.77
N PRO A 6 11.20 -9.83 7.34
CA PRO A 6 10.42 -10.55 6.33
C PRO A 6 8.95 -10.75 6.74
N LEU A 7 8.68 -10.89 8.04
CA LEU A 7 7.32 -11.08 8.55
C LEU A 7 6.46 -9.81 8.42
N ALA A 8 6.99 -8.64 8.79
CA ALA A 8 6.28 -7.36 8.67
C ALA A 8 5.95 -7.03 7.21
N LEU A 9 6.86 -7.38 6.30
CA LEU A 9 6.67 -7.21 4.86
C LEU A 9 5.62 -8.17 4.31
N GLY A 10 5.61 -9.42 4.80
CA GLY A 10 4.56 -10.39 4.50
C GLY A 10 3.18 -9.91 4.94
N VAL A 11 3.05 -9.35 6.14
CA VAL A 11 1.80 -8.76 6.63
C VAL A 11 1.34 -7.61 5.74
N ALA A 12 2.24 -6.68 5.41
CA ALA A 12 1.92 -5.56 4.52
C ALA A 12 1.48 -6.03 3.13
N ALA A 13 2.13 -7.07 2.58
CA ALA A 13 1.78 -7.66 1.30
C ALA A 13 0.40 -8.34 1.34
N VAL A 14 0.08 -9.10 2.39
CA VAL A 14 -1.24 -9.72 2.55
C VAL A 14 -2.33 -8.66 2.62
N VAL A 15 -2.15 -7.61 3.42
CA VAL A 15 -3.11 -6.49 3.51
C VAL A 15 -3.29 -5.81 2.16
N TRP A 16 -2.19 -5.59 1.42
CA TRP A 16 -2.24 -5.04 0.07
C TRP A 16 -3.09 -5.90 -0.86
N ILE A 17 -2.80 -7.22 -0.94
CA ILE A 17 -3.52 -8.15 -1.81
C ILE A 17 -5.02 -8.14 -1.49
N VAL A 18 -5.37 -8.26 -0.21
CA VAL A 18 -6.77 -8.27 0.24
C VAL A 18 -7.48 -6.98 -0.16
N LEU A 19 -6.87 -5.82 0.06
CA LEU A 19 -7.48 -4.53 -0.31
C LEU A 19 -7.63 -4.35 -1.81
N VAL A 20 -6.64 -4.76 -2.60
CA VAL A 20 -6.72 -4.68 -4.06
C VAL A 20 -7.82 -5.61 -4.58
N LEU A 21 -7.97 -6.81 -4.04
CA LEU A 21 -9.03 -7.74 -4.44
C LEU A 21 -10.43 -7.24 -4.05
N LEU A 22 -10.58 -6.64 -2.86
CA LEU A 22 -11.87 -6.14 -2.39
C LEU A 22 -12.29 -4.82 -3.07
N THR A 23 -11.34 -3.92 -3.32
CA THR A 23 -11.65 -2.56 -3.78
C THR A 23 -11.38 -2.33 -5.26
N GLY A 24 -10.50 -3.13 -5.86
CA GLY A 24 -9.96 -2.92 -7.20
C GLY A 24 -8.96 -1.76 -7.28
N TYR A 25 -8.64 -1.06 -6.20
CA TYR A 25 -7.75 0.11 -6.24
C TYR A 25 -6.34 -0.26 -5.76
N VAL A 26 -5.40 -0.39 -6.70
CA VAL A 26 -3.98 -0.66 -6.39
C VAL A 26 -3.37 0.44 -5.53
N SER A 27 -3.68 1.70 -5.83
CA SER A 27 -3.19 2.85 -5.06
C SER A 27 -3.69 2.86 -3.63
N LEU A 28 -4.95 2.52 -3.39
CA LEU A 28 -5.50 2.40 -2.03
C LEU A 28 -4.79 1.29 -1.24
N GLY A 29 -4.63 0.11 -1.86
CA GLY A 29 -3.88 -0.99 -1.27
C GLY A 29 -2.47 -0.58 -0.88
N SER A 30 -1.74 0.12 -1.76
CA SER A 30 -0.36 0.57 -1.52
C SER A 30 -0.25 1.57 -0.38
N ILE A 31 -1.18 2.52 -0.26
CA ILE A 31 -1.19 3.52 0.81
C ILE A 31 -1.44 2.85 2.16
N VAL A 32 -2.41 1.94 2.22
CA VAL A 32 -2.73 1.23 3.47
C VAL A 32 -1.59 0.28 3.86
N ALA A 33 -1.02 -0.47 2.90
CA ALA A 33 0.13 -1.34 3.17
C ALA A 33 1.34 -0.54 3.70
N ALA A 34 1.57 0.65 3.15
CA ALA A 34 2.61 1.56 3.63
C ALA A 34 2.35 2.04 5.07
N ALA A 35 1.10 2.33 5.44
CA ALA A 35 0.73 2.69 6.82
C ALA A 35 0.82 1.50 7.79
N VAL A 36 0.55 0.28 7.31
CA VAL A 36 0.63 -0.96 8.11
C VAL A 36 2.08 -1.35 8.41
N LEU A 37 3.04 -1.06 7.53
CA LEU A 37 4.46 -1.38 7.74
C LEU A 37 5.03 -0.92 9.09
N PRO A 38 4.97 0.37 9.49
CA PRO A 38 5.51 0.79 10.78
C PRO A 38 4.78 0.18 11.98
N VAL A 39 3.47 -0.07 11.86
CA VAL A 39 2.68 -0.75 12.90
C VAL A 39 3.12 -2.21 13.04
N ALA A 40 3.29 -2.91 11.92
CA ALA A 40 3.75 -4.29 11.90
C ALA A 40 5.18 -4.42 12.45
N VAL A 41 6.08 -3.51 12.08
CA VAL A 41 7.44 -3.46 12.63
C VAL A 41 7.41 -3.25 14.15
N TYR A 42 6.60 -2.30 14.64
CA TYR A 42 6.49 -2.03 16.07
C TYR A 42 5.98 -3.24 16.87
N LEU A 43 4.96 -3.94 16.35
CA LEU A 43 4.34 -5.07 17.03
C LEU A 43 5.17 -6.37 16.97
N LEU A 44 5.88 -6.61 15.87
CA LEU A 44 6.58 -7.88 15.64
C LEU A 44 8.05 -7.86 16.08
N GLU A 45 8.73 -6.72 15.92
CA GLU A 45 10.18 -6.59 16.21
C GLU A 45 10.43 -5.90 17.57
N GLY A 46 9.40 -5.29 18.15
CA GLY A 46 9.47 -4.58 19.42
C GLY A 46 10.27 -3.27 19.38
N PRO A 47 10.31 -2.52 20.51
CA PRO A 47 10.94 -1.20 20.59
C PRO A 47 12.49 -1.22 20.54
N VAL A 48 13.11 -2.39 20.45
CA VAL A 48 14.57 -2.56 20.43
C VAL A 48 15.17 -2.11 19.09
N GLN A 49 14.39 -2.14 18.00
CA GLN A 49 14.87 -1.81 16.65
C GLN A 49 14.36 -0.45 16.16
N ARG A 50 14.60 0.61 16.94
CA ARG A 50 14.10 1.98 16.64
C ARG A 50 14.50 2.49 15.26
N GLU A 51 15.69 2.13 14.78
CA GLU A 51 16.18 2.53 13.46
C GLU A 51 15.30 2.00 12.32
N ILE A 52 14.88 0.74 12.40
CA ILE A 52 14.01 0.09 11.41
C ILE A 52 12.62 0.72 11.42
N LEU A 53 12.11 1.07 12.60
CA LEU A 53 10.84 1.79 12.73
C LEU A 53 10.89 3.15 12.03
N TRP A 54 11.96 3.93 12.24
CA TRP A 54 12.13 5.22 11.57
C TRP A 54 12.24 5.09 10.06
N ILE A 55 12.96 4.06 9.57
CA ILE A 55 13.02 3.76 8.13
C ILE A 55 11.63 3.39 7.61
N ALA A 56 10.86 2.57 8.32
CA ALA A 56 9.50 2.19 7.93
C ALA A 56 8.56 3.41 7.86
N VAL A 57 8.66 4.32 8.83
CA VAL A 57 7.91 5.59 8.83
C VAL A 57 8.31 6.48 7.65
N ALA A 58 9.61 6.61 7.37
CA ALA A 58 10.09 7.39 6.23
C ALA A 58 9.61 6.82 4.89
N ILE A 59 9.60 5.49 4.75
CA ILE A 59 9.03 4.80 3.58
C ILE A 59 7.52 5.09 3.49
N ALA A 60 6.78 4.96 4.60
CA ALA A 60 5.35 5.21 4.62
C ALA A 60 5.00 6.64 4.18
N ALA A 61 5.74 7.62 4.69
CA ALA A 61 5.59 9.02 4.31
C ALA A 61 5.92 9.24 2.83
N SER A 62 7.03 8.68 2.34
CA SER A 62 7.45 8.81 0.94
C SER A 62 6.44 8.21 -0.03
N VAL A 63 5.91 7.02 0.28
CA VAL A 63 4.85 6.37 -0.50
C VAL A 63 3.60 7.24 -0.52
N THR A 64 3.19 7.78 0.63
CA THR A 64 2.01 8.66 0.72
C THR A 64 2.17 9.92 -0.13
N VAL A 65 3.34 10.58 -0.08
CA VAL A 65 3.64 11.78 -0.89
C VAL A 65 3.67 11.48 -2.39
N LEU A 66 4.23 10.33 -2.78
CA LEU A 66 4.26 9.87 -4.17
C LEU A 66 2.84 9.62 -4.69
N HIS A 67 1.96 9.09 -3.84
CA HIS A 67 0.58 8.76 -4.19
C HIS A 67 -0.40 9.93 -4.03
N ARG A 68 0.02 11.14 -3.69
CA ARG A 68 -0.89 12.30 -3.48
C ARG A 68 -1.86 12.53 -4.65
N ARG A 69 -1.41 12.32 -5.89
CA ARG A 69 -2.26 12.44 -7.09
C ARG A 69 -3.30 11.33 -7.17
N ASN A 70 -2.93 10.11 -6.79
CA ASN A 70 -3.82 8.95 -6.76
C ASN A 70 -4.82 9.05 -5.60
N ILE A 71 -4.42 9.63 -4.47
CA ILE A 71 -5.32 9.99 -3.35
C ILE A 71 -6.39 10.98 -3.82
N GLN A 72 -5.99 12.03 -4.54
CA GLN A 72 -6.94 12.99 -5.10
C GLN A 72 -7.92 12.32 -6.09
N ARG A 73 -7.46 11.40 -6.92
CA ARG A 73 -8.31 10.62 -7.83
C ARG A 73 -9.23 9.64 -7.09
N LEU A 74 -8.76 9.02 -6.01
CA LEU A 74 -9.58 8.17 -5.13
C LEU A 74 -10.73 8.95 -4.51
N ILE A 75 -10.43 10.14 -3.95
CA ILE A 75 -11.45 11.04 -3.38
C ILE A 75 -12.45 11.49 -4.46
N LYS A 76 -11.96 11.76 -5.67
CA LYS A 76 -12.81 12.13 -6.82
C LYS A 76 -13.51 10.94 -7.49
N GLY A 77 -13.25 9.70 -7.07
CA GLY A 77 -13.74 8.49 -7.72
C GLY A 77 -13.22 8.26 -9.14
N THR A 78 -12.18 8.96 -9.58
CA THR A 78 -11.60 8.90 -10.93
C THR A 78 -10.39 7.99 -11.02
N GLU A 79 -10.02 7.32 -9.93
CA GLU A 79 -8.90 6.38 -9.91
C GLU A 79 -9.23 5.11 -10.70
N ASN A 80 -8.24 4.58 -11.40
CA ASN A 80 -8.42 3.41 -12.24
C ASN A 80 -8.58 2.15 -11.37
N ARG A 81 -9.72 1.46 -11.50
CA ARG A 81 -9.89 0.13 -10.89
C ARG A 81 -9.18 -0.93 -11.72
N PHE A 82 -8.25 -1.61 -11.08
CA PHE A 82 -7.69 -2.86 -11.55
C PHE A 82 -8.83 -3.87 -11.79
N GLY A 83 -8.87 -4.45 -13.00
CA GLY A 83 -9.92 -5.40 -13.40
C GLY A 83 -11.10 -4.80 -14.18
N ARG A 84 -11.21 -3.47 -14.35
CA ARG A 84 -12.12 -2.92 -15.37
C ARG A 84 -11.51 -3.21 -16.74
N ARG A 85 -11.86 -4.35 -17.34
CA ARG A 85 -11.68 -4.56 -18.79
C ARG A 85 -12.33 -3.37 -19.47
N ALA A 86 -11.59 -2.64 -20.29
CA ALA A 86 -12.22 -1.84 -21.32
C ALA A 86 -13.08 -2.81 -22.13
N THR A 87 -14.39 -2.75 -21.98
CA THR A 87 -15.28 -3.24 -23.02
C THR A 87 -15.08 -2.30 -24.19
N SER A 88 -14.01 -2.51 -24.95
CA SER A 88 -13.95 -2.09 -26.34
C SER A 88 -15.06 -2.87 -27.04
N GLY A 89 -16.26 -2.28 -27.03
CA GLY A 89 -17.33 -2.69 -27.93
C GLY A 89 -16.80 -2.60 -29.37
N PRO A 90 -17.29 -3.44 -30.29
CA PRO A 90 -16.86 -3.39 -31.68
C PRO A 90 -17.06 -1.97 -32.21
N GLN A 91 -15.98 -1.36 -32.72
CA GLN A 91 -16.09 -0.10 -33.45
C GLN A 91 -16.86 -0.39 -34.75
N PRO A 92 -17.95 0.35 -35.05
CA PRO A 92 -18.67 0.22 -36.33
C PRO A 92 -17.87 0.72 -37.52
#